data_AF-A0A3D0SRA9-F1
#
_entry.id   AF-A0A3D0SRA9-F1
#
_cell.length_a   1.000
_cell.length_b   1.000
_cell.length_c   1.000
_cell.angle_alpha   90.00
_cell.angle_beta   90.00
_cell.angle_gamma   90.00
#
_symmetry.space_group_name_H-M   'P 1'
#
loop_
_entity.id
_entity.type
_entity.pdbx_description
1 polymer ?
#
loop_
_entity_poly.entity_id
_entity_poly.type
_entity_poly.pdbx_seq_one_letter_code
_entity_poly.pdbx_strand_id
1 'polypeptide(L)'
;MPRHFFEAMLVALLAGLLTVPILGIQIQVEGINVSLEGDPLPVLLAMAAVFMARLLQIPLKAVSGVIRMTRRVPRPTHLPTAYRLILIVLVIVAAAIWPFTASRGAVDIATLALIYVMLGLGLNVVVGFAGLLDLGYVAFYAVGAYGYALLSMHFGLSFWECLPLCVMMAAITGCLLGFPVLRLRGDYLAIVTLGFGEIIRLLLNNLDELTGGPDGIG
;
A
#
# COMPACT_ATOMS: atom_id res chain seq x y z
N MET A 1 -19.66 -32.78 10.21
CA MET A 1 -18.83 -32.64 8.98
C MET A 1 -19.43 -31.72 7.90
N PRO A 2 -20.74 -31.68 7.56
CA PRO A 2 -21.21 -30.96 6.36
C PRO A 2 -21.20 -29.42 6.47
N ARG A 3 -21.32 -28.85 7.68
CA ARG A 3 -21.35 -27.38 7.88
C ARG A 3 -20.03 -26.68 7.51
N HIS A 4 -18.89 -27.31 7.77
CA HIS A 4 -17.58 -26.69 7.52
C HIS A 4 -17.16 -26.73 6.05
N PHE A 5 -17.60 -27.75 5.31
CA PHE A 5 -17.41 -27.79 3.86
C PHE A 5 -18.21 -26.66 3.19
N PHE A 6 -19.45 -26.44 3.65
CA PHE A 6 -20.29 -25.35 3.16
C PHE A 6 -19.70 -23.97 3.48
N GLU A 7 -19.17 -23.76 4.70
CA GLU A 7 -18.48 -22.52 5.08
C GLU A 7 -17.21 -22.26 4.25
N ALA A 8 -16.39 -23.29 4.00
CA ALA A 8 -15.19 -23.16 3.17
C ALA A 8 -15.54 -22.82 1.71
N MET A 9 -16.60 -23.41 1.18
CA MET A 9 -17.09 -23.13 -0.17
C MET A 9 -17.66 -21.72 -0.29
N LEU A 10 -18.43 -21.26 0.71
CA LEU A 10 -19.00 -19.91 0.73
C LEU A 10 -17.89 -18.84 0.84
N VAL A 11 -16.86 -19.09 1.66
CA VAL A 11 -15.69 -18.19 1.77
C VAL A 11 -14.85 -18.18 0.48
N ALA A 12 -14.64 -19.33 -0.15
CA ALA A 12 -13.96 -19.40 -1.44
C ALA A 12 -14.75 -18.69 -2.55
N LEU A 13 -16.08 -18.79 -2.53
CA LEU A 13 -16.96 -18.12 -3.48
C LEU A 13 -16.98 -16.59 -3.24
N LEU A 14 -17.01 -16.13 -1.99
CA LEU A 14 -16.86 -14.71 -1.65
C LEU A 14 -15.48 -14.16 -2.03
N ALA A 15 -14.42 -14.94 -1.80
CA ALA A 15 -13.07 -14.57 -2.24
C ALA A 15 -12.98 -14.51 -3.77
N GLY A 16 -13.61 -15.45 -4.48
CA GLY A 16 -13.77 -15.43 -5.92
C GLY A 16 -14.50 -14.18 -6.40
N LEU A 17 -15.65 -13.86 -5.81
CA LEU A 17 -16.43 -12.67 -6.12
C LEU A 17 -15.60 -11.38 -5.99
N LEU A 18 -14.76 -11.29 -4.95
CA LEU A 18 -13.87 -10.14 -4.72
C LEU A 18 -12.65 -10.12 -5.66
N THR A 19 -12.17 -11.28 -6.10
CA THR A 19 -10.97 -11.38 -6.96
C THR A 19 -11.27 -11.32 -8.45
N VAL A 20 -12.49 -11.64 -8.90
CA VAL A 20 -12.94 -11.45 -10.29
C VAL A 20 -12.71 -10.03 -10.80
N PRO A 21 -13.17 -8.95 -10.13
CA PRO A 21 -12.98 -7.59 -10.62
C PRO A 21 -11.52 -7.12 -10.55
N ILE A 22 -10.70 -7.72 -9.68
CA ILE A 22 -9.32 -7.28 -9.42
C ILE A 22 -8.32 -8.02 -10.32
N LEU A 23 -8.51 -9.33 -10.53
CA LEU A 23 -7.56 -10.23 -11.20
C LEU A 23 -8.13 -10.86 -12.47
N GLY A 24 -9.47 -10.94 -12.59
CA GLY A 24 -10.14 -11.61 -13.70
C GLY A 24 -10.45 -10.70 -14.88
N ILE A 25 -10.54 -9.39 -14.66
CA ILE A 25 -10.78 -8.41 -15.73
C ILE A 25 -9.45 -7.72 -16.01
N GLN A 26 -8.76 -8.13 -17.06
CA GLN A 26 -7.57 -7.46 -17.52
C GLN A 26 -7.94 -6.51 -18.66
N ILE A 27 -7.54 -5.25 -18.52
CA ILE A 27 -7.73 -4.25 -19.56
C ILE A 27 -6.55 -4.38 -20.51
N GLN A 28 -6.78 -4.95 -21.69
CA GLN A 28 -5.76 -5.06 -22.73
C GLN A 28 -6.00 -3.91 -23.70
N VAL A 29 -5.11 -2.91 -23.65
CA VAL A 29 -5.21 -1.72 -24.50
C VAL A 29 -4.40 -1.97 -25.76
N GLU A 30 -5.08 -2.23 -26.87
CA GLU A 30 -4.45 -2.38 -28.19
C GLU A 30 -4.80 -1.14 -29.04
N GLY A 31 -3.93 -0.14 -29.00
CA GLY A 31 -4.13 1.14 -29.69
C GLY A 31 -5.26 1.97 -29.07
N ILE A 32 -6.36 2.17 -29.81
CA ILE A 32 -7.54 2.96 -29.39
C ILE A 32 -8.66 2.04 -28.85
N ASN A 33 -8.55 0.72 -29.07
CA ASN A 33 -9.56 -0.24 -28.62
C ASN A 33 -9.21 -0.76 -27.23
N VAL A 34 -10.15 -0.60 -26.31
CA VAL A 34 -10.10 -1.16 -24.96
C VAL A 34 -10.87 -2.48 -24.99
N SER A 35 -10.16 -3.60 -25.13
CA SER A 35 -10.76 -4.93 -25.00
C SER A 35 -10.66 -5.42 -23.56
N LEU A 36 -11.79 -5.91 -23.05
CA LEU A 36 -11.88 -6.57 -21.74
C LEU A 36 -11.61 -8.06 -21.97
N GLU A 37 -10.36 -8.49 -21.82
CA GLU A 37 -9.99 -9.90 -21.86
C GLU A 37 -10.20 -10.47 -20.45
N GLY A 38 -11.15 -11.39 -20.32
CA GLY A 38 -11.43 -12.07 -19.06
C GLY A 38 -10.52 -13.28 -18.91
N ASP A 39 -9.49 -13.19 -18.08
CA ASP A 39 -8.62 -14.31 -17.74
C ASP A 39 -9.14 -15.03 -16.48
N PRO A 40 -9.82 -16.20 -16.60
CA PRO A 40 -10.41 -16.87 -15.43
C PRO A 40 -9.36 -17.62 -14.58
N LEU A 41 -8.17 -17.87 -15.13
CA LEU A 41 -7.14 -18.71 -14.53
C LEU A 41 -6.58 -18.15 -13.20
N PRO A 42 -6.22 -16.85 -13.07
CA PRO A 42 -5.79 -16.27 -11.78
C PRO A 42 -6.90 -16.25 -10.72
N VAL A 43 -8.16 -16.05 -11.12
CA VAL A 43 -9.32 -16.09 -10.22
C VAL A 43 -9.54 -17.50 -9.69
N LEU A 44 -9.51 -18.51 -10.56
CA LEU A 44 -9.64 -19.92 -10.18
C LEU A 44 -8.51 -20.37 -9.25
N LEU A 45 -7.27 -19.94 -9.51
CA LEU A 45 -6.13 -20.20 -8.61
C LEU A 45 -6.32 -19.55 -7.24
N ALA A 46 -6.76 -18.28 -7.19
CA ALA A 46 -7.04 -17.59 -5.92
C ALA A 46 -8.16 -18.28 -5.14
N MET A 47 -9.25 -18.68 -5.81
CA MET A 47 -10.35 -19.44 -5.22
C MET A 47 -9.89 -20.79 -4.68
N ALA A 48 -9.10 -21.54 -5.46
CA ALA A 48 -8.55 -22.84 -5.07
C ALA A 48 -7.58 -22.71 -3.88
N ALA A 49 -6.72 -21.69 -3.88
CA ALA A 49 -5.80 -21.41 -2.78
C ALA A 49 -6.55 -21.07 -1.48
N VAL A 50 -7.57 -20.20 -1.54
CA VAL A 50 -8.40 -19.84 -0.39
C VAL A 50 -9.20 -21.04 0.12
N PHE A 51 -9.77 -21.84 -0.79
CA PHE A 51 -10.50 -23.06 -0.46
C PHE A 51 -9.59 -24.08 0.23
N MET A 52 -8.41 -24.35 -0.33
CA MET A 52 -7.42 -25.26 0.25
C MET A 52 -6.91 -24.75 1.60
N ALA A 53 -6.57 -23.46 1.71
CA ALA A 53 -6.13 -22.86 2.97
C ALA A 53 -7.20 -22.97 4.07
N ARG A 54 -8.47 -22.72 3.74
CA ARG A 54 -9.60 -22.88 4.69
C ARG A 54 -9.85 -24.35 5.03
N LEU A 55 -9.76 -25.25 4.06
CA LEU A 55 -9.96 -26.69 4.24
C LEU A 55 -8.88 -27.31 5.13
N LEU A 56 -7.61 -26.92 4.94
CA LEU A 56 -6.46 -27.36 5.75
C LEU A 56 -6.44 -26.78 7.16
N GLN A 57 -7.01 -25.60 7.39
CA GLN A 57 -7.11 -25.03 8.74
C GLN A 57 -7.99 -25.87 9.70
N ILE A 58 -8.86 -26.73 9.17
CA ILE A 58 -9.78 -27.58 9.95
C ILE A 58 -9.03 -28.72 10.67
N PRO A 59 -8.26 -29.60 9.98
CA PRO A 59 -7.46 -30.61 10.66
C PRO A 59 -6.36 -29.98 11.54
N LEU A 60 -5.77 -28.85 11.11
CA LEU A 60 -4.75 -28.15 11.89
C LEU A 60 -5.30 -27.62 13.22
N LYS A 61 -6.51 -27.04 13.25
CA LYS A 61 -7.15 -26.58 14.49
C LYS A 61 -7.63 -27.74 15.36
N ALA A 62 -8.18 -28.80 14.77
CA ALA A 62 -8.62 -30.00 15.49
C ALA A 62 -7.45 -30.73 16.16
N VAL A 63 -6.31 -30.86 15.47
CA VAL A 63 -5.07 -31.42 16.02
C VAL A 63 -4.43 -30.47 17.05
N SER A 64 -4.48 -29.14 16.82
CA SER A 64 -3.95 -28.17 17.78
C SER A 64 -4.73 -28.11 19.10
N GLY A 65 -6.05 -28.38 19.08
CA GLY A 65 -6.90 -28.40 20.27
C GLY A 65 -6.59 -29.58 21.21
N VAL A 66 -6.34 -30.76 20.64
CA VAL A 66 -5.94 -31.97 21.39
C VAL A 66 -4.51 -31.84 21.93
N ILE A 67 -3.61 -31.22 21.16
CA ILE A 67 -2.23 -30.94 21.61
C ILE A 67 -2.20 -29.82 22.67
N ARG A 68 -3.13 -28.85 22.66
CA ARG A 68 -3.17 -27.76 23.66
C ARG A 68 -3.49 -28.24 25.08
N MET A 69 -4.25 -29.32 25.22
CA MET A 69 -4.63 -29.85 26.53
C MET A 69 -3.52 -30.70 27.18
N THR A 70 -2.56 -31.19 26.38
CA THR A 70 -1.44 -32.03 26.81
C THR A 70 -0.09 -31.33 26.77
N ARG A 71 0.01 -30.16 26.12
CA ARG A 71 1.23 -29.36 26.05
C ARG A 71 0.98 -27.99 26.67
N ARG A 72 1.44 -27.79 27.92
CA ARG A 72 2.17 -26.56 28.23
C ARG A 72 3.28 -26.50 27.19
N VAL A 73 3.04 -25.83 26.06
CA VAL A 73 4.08 -25.58 25.08
C VAL A 73 5.01 -24.59 25.78
N PRO A 74 6.23 -24.96 26.21
CA PRO A 74 7.23 -23.93 26.42
C PRO A 74 7.29 -23.19 25.08
N ARG A 75 6.95 -21.89 25.10
CA ARG A 75 7.15 -21.01 23.95
C ARG A 75 8.55 -21.32 23.43
N PRO A 76 8.76 -21.72 22.15
CA PRO A 76 10.11 -21.83 21.64
C PRO A 76 10.72 -20.43 21.74
N THR A 77 11.49 -20.20 22.79
CA THR A 77 11.87 -18.85 23.23
C THR A 77 12.85 -18.22 22.25
N HIS A 78 13.48 -19.02 21.37
CA HIS A 78 14.26 -18.53 20.25
C HIS A 78 14.18 -19.57 19.11
N LEU A 79 13.52 -19.24 17.99
CA LEU A 79 13.97 -19.81 16.72
C LEU A 79 15.46 -19.41 16.59
N PRO A 80 16.38 -20.33 16.25
CA PRO A 80 17.78 -19.95 16.06
C PRO A 80 17.82 -18.79 15.08
N THR A 81 18.54 -17.72 15.43
CA THR A 81 18.59 -16.46 14.67
C THR A 81 18.81 -16.71 13.18
N ALA A 82 19.59 -17.76 12.85
CA ALA A 82 19.82 -18.26 11.50
C ALA A 82 18.52 -18.62 10.73
N TYR A 83 17.59 -19.37 11.33
CA TYR A 83 16.35 -19.76 10.65
C TYR A 83 15.41 -18.57 10.41
N ARG A 84 15.34 -17.66 11.39
CA ARG A 84 14.60 -16.39 11.23
C ARG A 84 15.22 -15.52 10.13
N LEU A 85 16.54 -15.45 10.06
CA LEU A 85 17.26 -14.70 9.03
C LEU A 85 17.03 -15.31 7.64
N ILE A 86 17.11 -16.64 7.51
CA ILE A 86 16.86 -17.35 6.25
C ILE A 86 15.44 -17.09 5.75
N LEU A 87 14.44 -17.15 6.63
CA LEU A 87 13.05 -16.84 6.24
C LEU A 87 12.88 -15.39 5.80
N ILE A 88 13.50 -14.43 6.49
CA ILE A 88 13.44 -13.00 6.09
C ILE A 88 14.09 -12.81 4.73
N VAL A 89 15.29 -13.38 4.50
CA VAL A 89 15.99 -13.28 3.22
C VAL A 89 15.16 -13.94 2.10
N LEU A 90 14.59 -15.13 2.33
CA LEU A 90 13.74 -15.80 1.37
C LEU A 90 12.54 -14.94 0.96
N VAL A 91 11.88 -14.30 1.94
CA VAL A 91 10.75 -13.40 1.68
C VAL A 91 11.18 -12.16 0.89
N ILE A 92 12.33 -11.54 1.23
CA ILE A 92 12.86 -10.39 0.51
C ILE A 92 13.21 -10.75 -0.94
N VAL A 93 13.86 -11.90 -1.15
CA VAL A 93 14.22 -12.39 -2.48
C VAL A 93 12.98 -12.68 -3.31
N ALA A 94 11.97 -13.35 -2.74
CA ALA A 94 10.70 -13.59 -3.42
C ALA A 94 9.99 -12.27 -3.79
N ALA A 95 9.98 -11.29 -2.89
CA ALA A 95 9.40 -9.96 -3.15
C ALA A 95 10.16 -9.19 -4.25
N ALA A 96 11.49 -9.30 -4.29
CA ALA A 96 12.31 -8.66 -5.31
C ALA A 96 12.15 -9.28 -6.70
N ILE A 97 11.95 -10.60 -6.78
CA ILE A 97 11.78 -11.32 -8.05
C ILE A 97 10.37 -11.17 -8.61
N TRP A 98 9.36 -11.07 -7.73
CA TRP A 98 7.95 -10.97 -8.11
C TRP A 98 7.63 -9.95 -9.22
N PRO A 99 8.07 -8.67 -9.16
CA PRO A 99 7.72 -7.67 -10.18
C PRO A 99 8.27 -8.00 -11.57
N PHE A 100 9.32 -8.80 -11.67
CA PHE A 100 9.87 -9.25 -12.96
C PHE A 100 9.09 -10.41 -13.58
N THR A 101 8.29 -11.11 -12.77
CA THR A 101 7.51 -12.29 -13.20
C THR A 101 6.01 -12.02 -13.33
N ALA A 102 5.51 -10.92 -12.74
CA ALA A 102 4.11 -10.54 -12.73
C ALA A 102 3.70 -9.71 -13.96
N SER A 103 2.40 -9.68 -14.28
CA SER A 103 1.85 -8.85 -15.37
C SER A 103 1.93 -7.36 -15.01
N ARG A 104 1.99 -6.47 -16.03
CA ARG A 104 2.08 -5.01 -15.83
C ARG A 104 0.99 -4.47 -14.90
N GLY A 105 -0.26 -4.89 -15.12
CA GLY A 105 -1.38 -4.46 -14.26
C GLY A 105 -1.24 -4.89 -12.80
N ALA A 106 -0.71 -6.10 -12.54
CA ALA A 106 -0.46 -6.55 -11.16
C ALA A 106 0.65 -5.73 -10.49
N VAL A 107 1.68 -5.34 -11.25
CA VAL A 107 2.77 -4.47 -10.76
C VAL A 107 2.26 -3.06 -10.45
N ASP A 108 1.38 -2.50 -11.30
CA ASP A 108 0.80 -1.16 -11.08
C ASP A 108 -0.09 -1.12 -9.84
N ILE A 109 -0.97 -2.11 -9.68
CA ILE A 109 -1.82 -2.25 -8.48
C ILE A 109 -0.96 -2.43 -7.22
N ALA A 110 0.07 -3.26 -7.28
CA ALA A 110 0.99 -3.45 -6.17
C ALA A 110 1.75 -2.17 -5.83
N THR A 111 2.18 -1.40 -6.83
CA THR A 111 2.86 -0.11 -6.64
C THR A 111 1.93 0.90 -5.96
N LEU A 112 0.69 1.04 -6.44
CA LEU A 112 -0.32 1.89 -5.80
C LEU A 112 -0.60 1.45 -4.36
N ALA A 113 -0.75 0.15 -4.12
CA ALA A 113 -0.93 -0.39 -2.78
C ALA A 113 0.26 -0.04 -1.86
N LEU A 114 1.49 -0.19 -2.35
CA LEU A 114 2.70 0.17 -1.60
C LEU A 114 2.78 1.67 -1.29
N ILE A 115 2.39 2.53 -2.23
CA ILE A 115 2.28 3.98 -2.00
C ILE A 115 1.29 4.26 -0.86
N TYR A 116 0.09 3.67 -0.89
CA TYR A 116 -0.89 3.84 0.18
C TYR A 116 -0.43 3.27 1.53
N VAL A 117 0.33 2.17 1.53
CA VAL A 117 0.96 1.64 2.75
C VAL A 117 2.00 2.61 3.30
N MET A 118 2.86 3.17 2.45
CA MET A 118 3.83 4.21 2.85
C MET A 118 3.13 5.45 3.42
N LEU A 119 2.05 5.91 2.76
CA LEU A 119 1.23 7.03 3.24
C LEU A 119 0.58 6.72 4.60
N GLY A 120 0.03 5.52 4.76
CA GLY A 120 -0.55 5.08 6.03
C GLY A 120 0.48 5.00 7.15
N LEU A 121 1.70 4.52 6.85
CA LEU A 121 2.80 4.50 7.81
C LEU A 121 3.23 5.92 8.20
N GLY A 122 3.34 6.84 7.24
CA GLY A 122 3.66 8.23 7.52
C GLY A 122 2.58 8.92 8.36
N LEU A 123 1.31 8.70 8.05
CA LEU A 123 0.19 9.20 8.86
C LEU A 123 0.19 8.59 10.27
N ASN A 124 0.54 7.30 10.42
CA ASN A 124 0.67 6.66 11.72
C ASN A 124 1.80 7.26 12.56
N VAL A 125 2.89 7.76 11.93
CA VAL A 125 3.93 8.49 12.65
C VAL A 125 3.36 9.76 13.28
N VAL A 126 2.58 10.54 12.54
CA VAL A 126 2.03 11.81 13.02
C VAL A 126 0.88 11.59 14.01
N VAL A 127 -0.16 10.87 13.60
CA VAL A 127 -1.37 10.68 14.42
C VAL A 127 -1.12 9.68 15.54
N GLY A 128 -0.42 8.58 15.24
CA GLY A 128 -0.22 7.47 16.18
C GLY A 128 0.81 7.78 17.28
N PHE A 129 1.93 8.43 16.95
CA PHE A 129 2.97 8.73 17.94
C PHE A 129 2.91 10.16 18.49
N ALA A 130 2.58 11.17 17.67
CA ALA A 130 2.49 12.54 18.15
C ALA A 130 1.11 12.89 18.73
N GLY A 131 0.07 12.10 18.43
CA GLY A 131 -1.29 12.31 18.95
C GLY A 131 -1.98 13.55 18.38
N LEU A 132 -1.51 14.05 17.23
CA LEU A 132 -2.00 15.25 16.57
C LEU A 132 -3.00 14.87 15.48
N LEU A 133 -4.11 15.62 15.36
CA LEU A 133 -5.05 15.45 14.26
C LEU A 133 -4.49 16.15 13.01
N ASP A 134 -3.98 15.37 12.06
CA ASP A 134 -3.46 15.85 10.78
C ASP A 134 -4.42 15.47 9.63
N LEU A 135 -5.16 16.47 9.14
CA LEU A 135 -6.05 16.34 7.97
C LEU A 135 -5.37 16.79 6.67
N GLY A 136 -4.20 17.43 6.77
CA GLY A 136 -3.44 18.01 5.67
C GLY A 136 -2.36 17.10 5.12
N TYR A 137 -2.22 15.87 5.64
CA TYR A 137 -1.14 14.95 5.32
C TYR A 137 -0.91 14.76 3.80
N VAL A 138 -1.99 14.76 3.01
CA VAL A 138 -1.94 14.59 1.54
C VAL A 138 -1.16 15.72 0.84
N ALA A 139 -1.08 16.92 1.43
CA ALA A 139 -0.28 18.00 0.86
C ALA A 139 1.23 17.70 0.90
N PHE A 140 1.74 17.04 1.94
CA PHE A 140 3.15 16.63 1.99
C PHE A 140 3.46 15.58 0.92
N TYR A 141 2.53 14.66 0.69
CA TYR A 141 2.61 13.72 -0.41
C TYR A 141 2.64 14.44 -1.76
N ALA A 142 1.75 15.42 -1.98
CA ALA A 142 1.68 16.19 -3.21
C ALA A 142 2.99 16.97 -3.47
N VAL A 143 3.55 17.64 -2.47
CA VAL A 143 4.82 18.37 -2.59
C VAL A 143 5.97 17.45 -3.02
N GLY A 144 6.04 16.23 -2.46
CA GLY A 144 7.06 15.25 -2.85
C GLY A 144 6.85 14.69 -4.26
N ALA A 145 5.61 14.32 -4.60
CA ALA A 145 5.26 13.73 -5.89
C ALA A 145 5.43 14.73 -7.04
N TYR A 146 4.89 15.95 -6.90
CA TYR A 146 5.09 17.02 -7.87
C TYR A 146 6.56 17.45 -7.91
N GLY A 147 7.24 17.55 -6.77
CA GLY A 147 8.67 17.81 -6.73
C GLY A 147 9.46 16.82 -7.59
N TYR A 148 9.19 15.52 -7.46
CA TYR A 148 9.81 14.49 -8.29
C TYR A 148 9.49 14.69 -9.78
N ALA A 149 8.21 14.90 -10.13
CA ALA A 149 7.77 15.08 -11.51
C ALA A 149 8.45 16.29 -12.17
N LEU A 150 8.48 17.45 -11.50
CA LEU A 150 9.13 18.65 -12.02
C LEU A 150 10.65 18.48 -12.15
N LEU A 151 11.32 17.91 -11.14
CA LEU A 151 12.78 17.70 -11.19
C LEU A 151 13.15 16.73 -12.32
N SER A 152 12.39 15.64 -12.47
CA SER A 152 12.63 14.65 -13.51
C SER A 152 12.35 15.22 -14.91
N MET A 153 11.31 16.03 -15.08
CA MET A 153 10.90 16.55 -16.40
C MET A 153 11.76 17.73 -16.87
N HIS A 154 12.03 18.70 -15.99
CA HIS A 154 12.77 19.91 -16.36
C HIS A 154 14.29 19.75 -16.30
N PHE A 155 14.81 18.98 -15.33
CA PHE A 155 16.24 18.83 -15.11
C PHE A 155 16.79 17.47 -15.55
N GLY A 156 15.92 16.52 -15.93
CA GLY A 156 16.33 15.19 -16.37
C GLY A 156 17.06 14.37 -15.29
N LEU A 157 16.86 14.73 -14.02
CA LEU A 157 17.57 14.13 -12.90
C LEU A 157 17.14 12.67 -12.70
N SER A 158 18.10 11.86 -12.28
CA SER A 158 17.84 10.44 -12.02
C SER A 158 17.01 10.25 -10.74
N PHE A 159 16.34 9.10 -10.63
CA PHE A 159 15.54 8.76 -9.44
C PHE A 159 16.33 8.94 -8.13
N TRP A 160 17.60 8.54 -8.13
CA TRP A 160 18.46 8.57 -6.95
C TRP A 160 18.87 9.99 -6.53
N GLU A 161 18.91 10.93 -7.47
CA GLU A 161 19.19 12.35 -7.18
C GLU A 161 17.91 13.08 -6.77
N CYS A 162 16.79 12.79 -7.43
CA CYS A 162 15.49 13.34 -7.08
C CYS A 162 15.08 12.93 -5.66
N LEU A 163 15.40 11.71 -5.21
CA LEU A 163 14.99 11.19 -3.91
C LEU A 163 15.43 12.08 -2.73
N PRO A 164 16.72 12.40 -2.51
CA PRO A 164 17.13 13.29 -1.42
C PRO A 164 16.60 14.72 -1.61
N LEU A 165 16.51 15.22 -2.85
CA LEU A 165 15.98 16.56 -3.13
C LEU A 165 14.51 16.68 -2.74
N CYS A 166 13.68 15.70 -3.10
CA CYS A 166 12.26 15.67 -2.75
C CYS A 166 12.06 15.53 -1.24
N VAL A 167 12.89 14.71 -0.57
CA VAL A 167 12.88 14.60 0.89
C VAL A 167 13.23 15.93 1.55
N MET A 168 14.25 16.65 1.05
CA MET A 168 14.61 17.97 1.56
C MET A 168 13.47 18.98 1.33
N MET A 169 12.85 19.00 0.15
CA MET A 169 11.70 19.87 -0.13
C MET A 169 10.52 19.60 0.80
N ALA A 170 10.16 18.33 0.99
CA ALA A 170 9.10 17.93 1.91
C ALA A 170 9.44 18.32 3.36
N ALA A 171 10.69 18.12 3.78
CA ALA A 171 11.15 18.50 5.12
C ALA A 171 11.10 20.03 5.34
N ILE A 172 11.53 20.83 4.35
CA ILE A 172 11.47 22.29 4.41
C ILE A 172 10.03 22.76 4.54
N THR A 173 9.13 22.25 3.70
CA THR A 173 7.70 22.59 3.77
C THR A 173 7.09 22.14 5.10
N GLY A 174 7.48 20.97 5.61
CA GLY A 174 7.10 20.47 6.94
C GLY A 174 7.59 21.35 8.08
N CYS A 175 8.83 21.83 8.04
CA CYS A 175 9.36 22.77 9.04
C CYS A 175 8.65 24.13 8.97
N LEU A 176 8.37 24.61 7.76
CA LEU A 176 7.70 25.89 7.53
C LEU A 176 6.26 25.87 8.05
N LEU A 177 5.54 24.75 7.87
CA LEU A 177 4.22 24.54 8.48
C LEU A 177 4.33 24.26 9.99
N GLY A 178 5.31 23.46 10.40
CA GLY A 178 5.47 23.03 11.79
C GLY A 178 5.71 24.20 12.75
N PHE A 179 6.52 25.18 12.34
CA PHE A 179 6.86 26.33 13.19
C PHE A 179 5.64 27.13 13.70
N PRO A 180 4.69 27.60 12.86
CA PRO A 180 3.49 28.25 13.36
C PRO A 180 2.55 27.29 14.10
N VAL A 181 2.51 26.03 13.67
CA VAL A 181 1.61 25.01 14.19
C VAL A 181 1.95 24.57 15.62
N LEU A 182 3.23 24.60 16.03
CA LEU A 182 3.65 24.30 17.40
C LEU A 182 2.99 25.18 18.47
N ARG A 183 2.41 26.32 18.08
CA ARG A 183 1.68 27.24 18.97
C ARG A 183 0.20 26.91 19.10
N LEU A 184 -0.33 25.98 18.29
CA LEU A 184 -1.73 25.60 18.24
C LEU A 184 -1.93 24.24 18.92
N ARG A 185 -3.11 24.02 19.51
CA ARG A 185 -3.45 22.78 20.21
C ARG A 185 -4.86 22.32 19.83
N GLY A 186 -5.07 21.00 19.85
CA GLY A 186 -6.39 20.40 19.64
C GLY A 186 -6.97 20.74 18.26
N ASP A 187 -8.20 21.23 18.23
CA ASP A 187 -8.96 21.43 16.99
C ASP A 187 -8.37 22.51 16.06
N TYR A 188 -7.66 23.50 16.62
CA TYR A 188 -6.99 24.53 15.82
C TYR A 188 -5.89 23.96 14.94
N LEU A 189 -5.23 22.90 15.38
CA LEU A 189 -4.22 22.19 14.61
C LEU A 189 -4.83 21.52 13.37
N ALA A 190 -5.99 20.88 13.54
CA ALA A 190 -6.69 20.20 12.48
C ALA A 190 -7.18 21.16 11.39
N ILE A 191 -7.69 22.33 11.80
CA ILE A 191 -8.14 23.37 10.86
C ILE A 191 -6.98 23.89 10.01
N VAL A 192 -5.82 24.13 10.63
CA VAL A 192 -4.64 24.64 9.90
C VAL A 192 -4.06 23.59 8.96
N THR A 193 -4.02 22.31 9.35
CA THR A 193 -3.55 21.25 8.46
C THR A 193 -4.48 21.06 7.26
N LEU A 194 -5.80 21.09 7.47
CA LEU A 194 -6.78 21.08 6.36
C LEU A 194 -6.59 22.29 5.44
N GLY A 195 -6.47 23.50 6.02
CA GLY A 195 -6.23 24.72 5.27
C GLY A 195 -4.95 24.66 4.43
N PHE A 196 -3.87 24.12 4.98
CA PHE A 196 -2.62 23.88 4.25
C PHE A 196 -2.83 22.88 3.10
N GLY A 197 -3.56 21.80 3.35
CA GLY A 197 -3.98 20.83 2.33
C GLY A 197 -4.64 21.50 1.13
N GLU A 198 -5.61 22.36 1.41
CA GLU A 198 -6.35 23.09 0.38
C GLU A 198 -5.50 24.16 -0.32
N ILE A 199 -4.63 24.86 0.41
CA ILE A 199 -3.69 25.82 -0.18
C ILE A 199 -2.78 25.13 -1.20
N ILE A 200 -2.20 23.97 -0.87
CA ILE A 200 -1.35 23.23 -1.81
C ILE A 200 -2.15 22.76 -3.02
N ARG A 201 -3.37 22.25 -2.82
CA ARG A 201 -4.25 21.87 -3.94
C ARG A 201 -4.55 23.06 -4.87
N LEU A 202 -4.89 24.23 -4.31
CA LEU A 202 -5.14 25.44 -5.10
C LEU A 202 -3.88 25.93 -5.80
N LEU A 203 -2.74 25.89 -5.13
CA LEU A 203 -1.45 26.28 -5.68
C LEU A 203 -1.08 25.42 -6.88
N LEU A 204 -1.19 24.09 -6.76
CA LEU A 204 -0.90 23.15 -7.85
C LEU A 204 -1.87 23.29 -9.02
N ASN A 205 -3.13 23.64 -8.77
CA ASN A 205 -4.11 23.88 -9.84
C ASN A 205 -4.00 25.25 -10.51
N ASN A 206 -3.36 26.23 -9.87
CA ASN A 206 -3.22 27.59 -10.41
C ASN A 206 -1.87 27.82 -11.10
N LEU A 207 -0.87 27.00 -10.79
CA LEU A 207 0.47 27.05 -11.39
C LEU A 207 0.51 26.37 -12.77
N ASP A 208 -0.39 26.76 -13.68
CA ASP A 208 -0.59 26.12 -14.99
C ASP A 208 0.72 25.95 -15.78
N GLU A 209 1.60 26.95 -15.75
CA GLU A 209 2.89 26.93 -16.46
C GLU A 209 3.90 25.91 -15.91
N LEU A 210 3.77 25.51 -14.65
CA LEU A 210 4.77 24.67 -13.95
C LEU A 210 4.24 23.26 -13.63
N THR A 211 2.93 23.13 -13.42
CA THR A 211 2.28 21.87 -13.01
C THR A 211 1.26 21.35 -14.01
N GLY A 212 1.02 22.07 -15.11
CA GLY A 212 -0.06 21.73 -16.06
C GLY A 212 -1.46 21.97 -15.50
N GLY A 213 -1.57 22.60 -14.33
CA GLY A 213 -2.86 22.96 -13.74
C GLY A 213 -3.74 21.73 -13.45
N PRO A 214 -5.03 21.73 -13.85
CA PRO A 214 -5.94 20.59 -13.65
C PRO A 214 -5.55 19.32 -14.42
N ASP A 215 -4.82 19.47 -15.53
CA ASP A 215 -4.40 18.34 -16.38
C ASP A 215 -3.22 17.57 -15.76
N GLY A 216 -2.50 18.19 -14.82
CA GLY A 216 -1.39 17.61 -14.09
C GLY A 216 -0.12 17.40 -14.93
N ILE A 217 0.84 16.67 -14.35
CA ILE A 217 2.13 16.36 -14.96
C ILE A 217 2.36 14.85 -14.92
N GLY A 218 2.50 14.24 -16.09
CA GLY A 218 2.70 12.80 -16.24
C GLY A 218 2.13 12.24 -17.52
#